data_AF-A0A8B6XM01-F1
#
_entry.id   AF-A0A8B6XM01-F1
#
_cell.length_a   1.000
_cell.length_b   1.000
_cell.length_c   1.000
_cell.angle_alpha   90.00
_cell.angle_beta   90.00
_cell.angle_gamma   90.00
#
_symmetry.space_group_name_H-M   'P 1'
#
loop_
_entity.id
_entity.type
_entity.pdbx_description
1 polymer ?
#
loop_
_entity_poly.entity_id
_entity_poly.type
_entity_poly.pdbx_seq_one_letter_code
_entity_poly.pdbx_strand_id
1 'polypeptide(L)'
;MSSKRKNQSGAGEASQFFHGQDVETQNATIQATSERVIDLLNQAQLANVEEKLNYLKQVQELIVNKDPTLLDNFLDEVLIFQQDRHHDIRKFVVLFIEETCKKDPELLSKTVGCLTYMLDDENISVRKRVMLACNSLYKIALQVVIIEMAASSCVAISTRLQTEIFLIGQPEPNLPDKVLPLTSDVLKTFFYHLNSTKKSVPESFKTTVDELIIIWNKARIPTAFHPNVVLKLKTLVQEFKLIKKNKSRLSDSQKSREKSFTDTIGLLFDIAHKDVETMIRIEEDKEFLLDQRCQRKMVMFGEDKELSKLEARNEARKQAERERKLKEEQRQSGASAIVPVIEPLHDESYSDDNDNDAVDNDKMVDRDFEKSLFITDNKSVKQVLQGQLNQV
;
A
#
# COMPACT_ATOMS: atom_id res chain seq x y z
N MET A 1 -58.25 19.11 -20.35
CA MET A 1 -56.87 19.20 -19.83
C MET A 1 -56.49 17.79 -19.37
N SER A 2 -55.45 17.11 -19.82
CA SER A 2 -54.27 17.47 -20.60
C SER A 2 -53.73 16.24 -21.31
N SER A 3 -53.37 16.42 -22.59
CA SER A 3 -52.52 15.53 -23.38
C SER A 3 -51.18 15.27 -22.71
N LYS A 4 -50.63 14.06 -22.85
CA LYS A 4 -49.17 13.85 -22.82
C LYS A 4 -48.72 12.98 -24.00
N ARG A 5 -47.73 13.54 -24.67
CA ARG A 5 -47.15 13.22 -25.98
C ARG A 5 -46.46 11.85 -26.00
N LYS A 6 -46.66 11.10 -27.10
CA LYS A 6 -45.68 10.13 -27.62
C LYS A 6 -44.48 10.92 -28.15
N ASN A 7 -43.26 10.57 -27.75
CA ASN A 7 -42.05 10.97 -28.46
C ASN A 7 -41.21 9.72 -28.78
N GLN A 8 -40.68 9.75 -30.00
CA GLN A 8 -40.10 8.67 -30.78
C GLN A 8 -38.75 8.17 -30.22
N SER A 9 -38.57 6.85 -30.19
CA SER A 9 -37.29 6.15 -30.15
C SER A 9 -36.91 5.74 -31.58
N GLY A 10 -36.29 6.65 -32.33
CA GLY A 10 -35.95 6.44 -33.75
C GLY A 10 -34.49 6.73 -34.10
N ALA A 11 -33.59 6.80 -33.12
CA ALA A 11 -32.17 7.15 -33.33
C ALA A 11 -31.18 6.02 -33.01
N GLY A 12 -31.66 4.85 -32.55
CA GLY A 12 -30.81 3.73 -32.13
C GLY A 12 -30.53 2.69 -33.22
N GLU A 13 -31.52 2.37 -34.05
CA GLU A 13 -31.43 1.26 -35.01
C GLU A 13 -30.62 1.62 -36.26
N ALA A 14 -30.70 2.86 -36.74
CA ALA A 14 -29.92 3.30 -37.90
C ALA A 14 -28.40 3.27 -37.59
N SER A 15 -27.98 3.76 -36.42
CA SER A 15 -26.57 3.80 -36.01
C SER A 15 -25.95 2.42 -35.79
N GLN A 16 -26.75 1.42 -35.38
CA GLN A 16 -26.29 0.02 -35.27
C GLN A 16 -26.17 -0.66 -36.64
N PHE A 17 -27.02 -0.30 -37.60
CA PHE A 17 -26.98 -0.86 -38.96
C PHE A 17 -25.76 -0.38 -39.77
N PHE A 18 -25.38 0.91 -39.63
CA PHE A 18 -24.18 1.44 -40.30
C PHE A 18 -22.87 0.83 -39.75
N HIS A 19 -22.76 0.62 -38.43
CA HIS A 19 -21.56 0.01 -37.83
C HIS A 19 -21.39 -1.48 -38.17
N GLY A 20 -22.48 -2.24 -38.32
CA GLY A 20 -22.40 -3.66 -38.65
C GLY A 20 -21.90 -3.91 -40.08
N GLN A 21 -22.32 -3.08 -41.03
CA GLN A 21 -21.97 -3.23 -42.45
C GLN A 21 -20.51 -2.85 -42.75
N ASP A 22 -19.97 -1.87 -42.02
CA ASP A 22 -18.56 -1.47 -42.10
C ASP A 22 -17.62 -2.54 -41.53
N VAL A 23 -18.01 -3.22 -40.44
CA VAL A 23 -17.21 -4.27 -39.79
C VAL A 23 -17.15 -5.55 -40.64
N GLU A 24 -18.27 -5.98 -41.25
CA GLU A 24 -18.28 -7.14 -42.15
C GLU A 24 -17.41 -6.92 -43.40
N THR A 25 -17.46 -5.70 -43.97
CA THR A 25 -16.65 -5.34 -45.15
C THR A 25 -15.17 -5.25 -44.80
N GLN A 26 -14.81 -4.75 -43.62
CA GLN A 26 -13.43 -4.73 -43.14
C GLN A 26 -12.90 -6.15 -42.89
N ASN A 27 -13.68 -7.01 -42.24
CA ASN A 27 -13.27 -8.41 -41.99
C ASN A 27 -13.05 -9.20 -43.29
N ALA A 28 -13.90 -9.02 -44.31
CA ALA A 28 -13.71 -9.64 -45.62
C ALA A 28 -12.42 -9.17 -46.31
N THR A 29 -12.05 -7.89 -46.13
CA THR A 29 -10.82 -7.30 -46.71
C THR A 29 -9.56 -7.82 -46.01
N ILE A 30 -9.61 -8.00 -44.69
CA ILE A 30 -8.53 -8.59 -43.88
C ILE A 30 -8.32 -10.05 -44.31
N GLN A 31 -9.41 -10.81 -44.45
CA GLN A 31 -9.35 -12.22 -44.86
C GLN A 31 -8.75 -12.39 -46.26
N ALA A 32 -9.17 -11.57 -47.24
CA ALA A 32 -8.57 -11.60 -48.58
C ALA A 32 -7.08 -11.21 -48.58
N THR A 33 -6.66 -10.31 -47.69
CA THR A 33 -5.25 -9.93 -47.55
C THR A 33 -4.44 -11.06 -46.91
N SER A 34 -5.00 -11.76 -45.92
CA SER A 34 -4.41 -12.95 -45.31
C SER A 34 -4.19 -14.08 -46.31
N GLU A 35 -5.21 -14.42 -47.12
CA GLU A 35 -5.09 -15.42 -48.18
C GLU A 35 -3.99 -15.06 -49.18
N ARG A 36 -3.89 -13.77 -49.55
CA ARG A 36 -2.84 -13.30 -50.45
C ARG A 36 -1.45 -13.46 -49.86
N VAL A 37 -1.27 -13.23 -48.56
CA VAL A 37 0.02 -13.41 -47.86
C VAL A 37 0.41 -14.89 -47.85
N ILE A 38 -0.54 -15.78 -47.57
CA ILE A 38 -0.33 -17.24 -47.60
C ILE A 38 0.16 -17.70 -48.97
N ASP A 39 -0.50 -17.26 -50.04
CA ASP A 39 -0.09 -17.60 -51.42
C ASP A 39 1.32 -17.12 -51.75
N LEU A 40 1.66 -15.90 -51.34
CA LEU A 40 2.99 -15.32 -51.56
C LEU A 40 4.08 -16.09 -50.82
N LEU A 41 3.84 -16.47 -49.56
CA LEU A 41 4.79 -17.25 -48.77
C LEU A 41 4.99 -18.65 -49.36
N ASN A 42 3.91 -19.30 -49.79
CA ASN A 42 3.98 -20.60 -50.47
C ASN A 42 4.76 -20.52 -51.80
N GLN A 43 4.53 -19.47 -52.60
CA GLN A 43 5.29 -19.21 -53.83
C GLN A 43 6.77 -18.95 -53.51
N ALA A 44 7.07 -18.19 -52.46
CA ALA A 44 8.43 -17.88 -52.04
C ALA A 44 9.24 -19.14 -51.69
N GLN A 45 8.63 -20.16 -51.08
CA GLN A 45 9.32 -21.41 -50.74
C GLN A 45 9.88 -22.16 -51.96
N LEU A 46 9.19 -22.10 -53.10
CA LEU A 46 9.54 -22.82 -54.33
C LEU A 46 10.31 -21.96 -55.34
N ALA A 47 10.33 -20.65 -55.13
CA ALA A 47 10.88 -19.68 -56.07
C ALA A 47 12.40 -19.66 -56.12
N ASN A 48 12.93 -19.14 -57.23
CA ASN A 48 14.34 -18.78 -57.33
C ASN A 48 14.68 -17.58 -56.41
N VAL A 49 15.96 -17.26 -56.25
CA VAL A 49 16.41 -16.22 -55.31
C VAL A 49 15.78 -14.85 -55.57
N GLU A 50 15.68 -14.45 -56.84
CA GLU A 50 15.19 -13.12 -57.23
C GLU A 50 13.67 -13.00 -57.03
N GLU A 51 12.92 -13.99 -57.48
CA GLU A 51 11.47 -14.09 -57.30
C GLU A 51 11.10 -14.22 -55.82
N LYS A 52 11.82 -15.07 -55.06
CA LYS A 52 11.65 -15.24 -53.62
C LYS A 52 11.79 -13.91 -52.89
N LEU A 53 12.84 -13.15 -53.19
CA LEU A 53 13.04 -11.83 -52.59
C LEU A 53 11.91 -10.86 -52.93
N ASN A 54 11.38 -10.91 -54.16
CA ASN A 54 10.24 -10.08 -54.56
C ASN A 54 8.93 -10.49 -53.87
N TYR A 55 8.69 -11.78 -53.66
CA TYR A 55 7.54 -12.26 -52.89
C TYR A 55 7.63 -11.85 -51.42
N LEU A 56 8.79 -12.01 -50.80
CA LEU A 56 9.02 -11.62 -49.42
C LEU A 56 8.87 -10.11 -49.18
N LYS A 57 9.33 -9.27 -50.12
CA LYS A 57 9.09 -7.82 -50.07
C LYS A 57 7.60 -7.47 -50.18
N GLN A 58 6.84 -8.18 -51.01
CA GLN A 58 5.39 -8.01 -51.09
C GLN A 58 4.70 -8.42 -49.78
N VAL A 59 5.13 -9.54 -49.17
CA VAL A 59 4.63 -9.96 -47.86
C VAL A 59 4.90 -8.88 -46.82
N GLN A 60 6.14 -8.35 -46.76
CA GLN A 60 6.48 -7.25 -45.85
C GLN A 60 5.56 -6.04 -46.07
N GLU A 61 5.32 -5.62 -47.31
CA GLU A 61 4.41 -4.50 -47.59
C GLU A 61 2.99 -4.76 -47.06
N LEU A 62 2.48 -5.98 -47.25
CA LEU A 62 1.14 -6.35 -46.79
C LEU A 62 1.03 -6.40 -45.26
N ILE A 63 1.96 -7.06 -44.57
CA ILE A 63 1.83 -7.34 -43.12
C ILE A 63 2.46 -6.26 -42.24
N VAL A 64 3.37 -5.42 -42.77
CA VAL A 64 4.02 -4.35 -41.99
C VAL A 64 3.40 -2.98 -42.32
N ASN A 65 3.03 -2.71 -43.58
CA ASN A 65 2.54 -1.40 -44.01
C ASN A 65 1.03 -1.35 -44.20
N LYS A 66 0.45 -2.31 -44.91
CA LYS A 66 -0.97 -2.27 -45.29
C LYS A 66 -1.90 -2.71 -44.17
N ASP A 67 -1.61 -3.85 -43.53
CA ASP A 67 -2.42 -4.41 -42.46
C ASP A 67 -1.55 -5.02 -41.34
N PRO A 68 -1.11 -4.21 -40.37
CA PRO A 68 -0.26 -4.64 -39.26
C PRO A 68 -0.88 -5.70 -38.35
N THR A 69 -2.20 -5.91 -38.39
CA THR A 69 -2.87 -6.91 -37.53
C THR A 69 -2.50 -8.34 -37.92
N LEU A 70 -2.07 -8.55 -39.16
CA LEU A 70 -1.64 -9.84 -39.68
C LEU A 70 -0.22 -10.21 -39.28
N LEU A 71 0.55 -9.26 -38.76
CA LEU A 71 1.97 -9.42 -38.49
C LEU A 71 2.27 -10.55 -37.51
N ASP A 72 1.55 -10.64 -36.38
CA ASP A 72 1.79 -11.68 -35.38
C ASP A 72 1.44 -13.09 -35.91
N ASN A 73 0.49 -13.17 -36.84
CA ASN A 73 0.05 -14.42 -37.44
C ASN A 73 1.02 -14.99 -38.47
N PHE A 74 1.85 -14.14 -39.10
CA PHE A 74 2.77 -14.53 -40.18
C PHE A 74 4.25 -14.30 -39.84
N LEU A 75 4.55 -13.89 -38.61
CA LEU A 75 5.90 -13.55 -38.18
C LEU A 75 6.82 -14.77 -38.33
N ASP A 76 6.42 -15.91 -37.78
CA ASP A 76 7.23 -17.12 -37.77
C ASP A 76 7.49 -17.66 -39.19
N GLU A 77 6.51 -17.59 -40.08
CA GLU A 77 6.62 -18.01 -41.48
C GLU A 77 7.67 -17.19 -42.24
N VAL A 78 7.79 -15.89 -41.95
CA VAL A 78 8.85 -15.04 -42.51
C VAL A 78 10.20 -15.35 -41.85
N LEU A 79 10.23 -15.57 -40.54
CA LEU A 79 11.48 -15.87 -39.80
C LEU A 79 12.10 -17.22 -40.19
N ILE A 80 11.32 -18.20 -40.66
CA ILE A 80 11.84 -19.49 -41.17
C ILE A 80 12.90 -19.29 -42.28
N PHE A 81 12.79 -18.22 -43.08
CA PHE A 81 13.76 -17.89 -44.13
C PHE A 81 15.15 -17.49 -43.58
N GLN A 82 15.33 -17.38 -42.26
CA GLN A 82 16.66 -17.20 -41.64
C GLN A 82 17.62 -18.36 -41.99
N GLN A 83 17.09 -19.54 -42.32
CA GLN A 83 17.86 -20.74 -42.68
C GLN A 83 18.03 -20.90 -44.20
N ASP A 84 17.64 -19.90 -45.01
CA ASP A 84 17.76 -19.99 -46.46
C ASP A 84 19.23 -20.10 -46.91
N ARG A 85 19.48 -20.88 -47.97
CA ARG A 85 20.83 -21.07 -48.52
C ARG A 85 21.44 -19.76 -49.03
N HIS A 86 20.61 -18.87 -49.57
CA HIS A 86 21.09 -17.63 -50.18
C HIS A 86 21.18 -16.49 -49.17
N HIS A 87 22.36 -15.88 -49.08
CA HIS A 87 22.67 -14.83 -48.10
C HIS A 87 21.84 -13.54 -48.30
N ASP A 88 21.34 -13.25 -49.51
CA ASP A 88 20.43 -12.11 -49.72
C ASP A 88 19.07 -12.30 -49.07
N ILE A 89 18.57 -13.55 -49.01
CA ILE A 89 17.31 -13.88 -48.34
C ILE A 89 17.48 -13.75 -46.83
N ARG A 90 18.59 -14.26 -46.29
CA ARG A 90 18.93 -14.08 -44.87
C ARG A 90 19.09 -12.60 -44.51
N LYS A 91 19.77 -11.79 -45.35
CA LYS A 91 19.83 -10.33 -45.16
C LYS A 91 18.44 -9.68 -45.17
N PHE A 92 17.52 -10.16 -46.00
CA PHE A 92 16.14 -9.70 -46.00
C PHE A 92 15.45 -9.99 -44.67
N VAL A 93 15.60 -11.18 -44.08
CA VAL A 93 14.99 -11.49 -42.77
C VAL A 93 15.46 -10.51 -41.68
N VAL A 94 16.75 -10.17 -41.67
CA VAL A 94 17.29 -9.16 -40.74
C VAL A 94 16.68 -7.78 -40.98
N LEU A 95 16.53 -7.37 -42.25
CA LEU A 95 15.87 -6.12 -42.62
C LEU A 95 14.40 -6.10 -42.19
N PHE A 96 13.70 -7.21 -42.39
CA PHE A 96 12.32 -7.39 -41.99
C PHE A 96 12.16 -7.24 -40.47
N ILE A 97 12.99 -7.92 -39.67
CA ILE A 97 12.98 -7.79 -38.20
C ILE A 97 13.20 -6.33 -37.77
N GLU A 98 14.17 -5.65 -38.39
CA GLU A 98 14.47 -4.26 -38.05
C GLU A 98 13.28 -3.33 -38.30
N GLU A 99 12.63 -3.44 -39.46
CA GLU A 99 11.47 -2.61 -39.81
C GLU A 99 10.24 -2.93 -38.97
N THR A 100 10.02 -4.22 -38.70
CA THR A 100 8.92 -4.70 -37.85
C THR A 100 9.05 -4.16 -36.42
N CYS A 101 10.23 -4.28 -35.81
CA CYS A 101 10.46 -3.80 -34.44
C CYS A 101 10.50 -2.27 -34.32
N LYS A 102 10.72 -1.53 -35.42
CA LYS A 102 10.55 -0.06 -35.44
C LYS A 102 9.08 0.35 -35.35
N LYS A 103 8.17 -0.45 -35.90
CA LYS A 103 6.73 -0.19 -35.87
C LYS A 103 6.07 -0.72 -34.61
N ASP A 104 6.44 -1.93 -34.21
CA ASP A 104 5.94 -2.59 -33.02
C ASP A 104 7.12 -3.10 -32.17
N PRO A 105 7.57 -2.30 -31.19
CA PRO A 105 8.69 -2.65 -30.34
C PRO A 105 8.49 -3.91 -29.47
N GLU A 106 7.25 -4.35 -29.23
CA GLU A 106 6.99 -5.54 -28.39
C GLU A 106 7.49 -6.84 -29.05
N LEU A 107 7.53 -6.85 -30.39
CA LEU A 107 8.02 -7.98 -31.20
C LEU A 107 9.53 -8.20 -31.10
N LEU A 108 10.27 -7.27 -30.48
CA LEU A 108 11.70 -7.45 -30.23
C LEU A 108 11.96 -8.70 -29.37
N SER A 109 11.10 -8.96 -28.39
CA SER A 109 11.19 -10.13 -27.51
C SER A 109 11.04 -11.46 -28.27
N LYS A 110 10.20 -11.47 -29.31
CA LYS A 110 9.93 -12.65 -30.16
C LYS A 110 11.04 -12.88 -31.19
N THR A 111 11.72 -11.82 -31.64
CA THR A 111 12.72 -11.88 -32.74
C THR A 111 14.18 -11.91 -32.28
N VAL A 112 14.47 -11.63 -30.99
CA VAL A 112 15.84 -11.60 -30.46
C VAL A 112 16.60 -12.91 -30.63
N GLY A 113 15.89 -14.05 -30.54
CA GLY A 113 16.47 -15.38 -30.76
C GLY A 113 16.98 -15.56 -32.21
N CYS A 114 16.22 -15.07 -33.19
CA CYS A 114 16.61 -15.07 -34.60
C CYS A 114 17.84 -14.19 -34.83
N LEU A 115 17.87 -12.95 -34.32
CA LEU A 115 19.03 -12.07 -34.46
C LEU A 115 20.28 -12.68 -33.81
N THR A 116 20.14 -13.32 -32.65
CA THR A 116 21.24 -14.00 -31.96
C THR A 116 21.78 -15.16 -32.79
N TYR A 117 20.89 -16.00 -33.35
CA TYR A 117 21.28 -17.08 -34.25
C TYR A 117 22.04 -16.56 -35.48
N MET A 118 21.59 -15.45 -36.07
CA MET A 118 22.21 -14.87 -37.27
C MET A 118 23.50 -14.07 -37.02
N LEU A 119 23.86 -13.77 -35.76
CA LEU A 119 25.17 -13.20 -35.43
C LEU A 119 26.32 -14.16 -35.76
N ASP A 120 26.05 -15.46 -35.77
CA ASP A 120 27.02 -16.51 -36.09
C ASP A 120 26.93 -16.99 -37.55
N ASP A 121 26.28 -16.22 -38.44
CA ASP A 121 26.11 -16.59 -39.85
C ASP A 121 27.46 -16.75 -40.58
N GLU A 122 27.58 -17.80 -41.39
CA GLU A 122 28.78 -18.08 -42.18
C GLU A 122 29.18 -16.88 -43.06
N ASN A 123 28.18 -16.18 -43.64
CA ASN A 123 28.40 -15.05 -44.51
C ASN A 123 28.61 -13.75 -43.72
N ILE A 124 29.79 -13.14 -43.91
CA ILE A 124 30.18 -11.88 -43.25
C ILE A 124 29.21 -10.73 -43.56
N SER A 125 28.60 -10.70 -44.75
CA SER A 125 27.65 -9.64 -45.12
C SER A 125 26.35 -9.75 -44.32
N VAL A 126 25.92 -10.96 -43.96
CA VAL A 126 24.76 -11.18 -43.09
C VAL A 126 25.10 -10.72 -41.67
N ARG A 127 26.24 -11.15 -41.10
CA ARG A 127 26.69 -10.70 -39.77
C ARG A 127 26.79 -9.18 -39.64
N LYS A 128 27.38 -8.50 -40.64
CA LYS A 128 27.43 -7.04 -40.69
C LYS A 128 26.03 -6.42 -40.70
N ARG A 129 25.08 -7.03 -41.42
CA ARG A 129 23.70 -6.55 -41.45
C ARG A 129 23.00 -6.71 -40.10
N VAL A 130 23.24 -7.83 -39.41
CA VAL A 130 22.72 -8.08 -38.05
C VAL A 130 23.26 -7.05 -37.07
N MET A 131 24.57 -6.77 -37.08
CA MET A 131 25.16 -5.73 -36.22
C MET A 131 24.52 -4.35 -36.44
N LEU A 132 24.27 -3.98 -37.70
CA LEU A 132 23.60 -2.72 -38.02
C LEU A 132 22.16 -2.70 -37.49
N ALA A 133 21.42 -3.80 -37.61
CA ALA A 133 20.07 -3.93 -37.06
C ALA A 133 20.09 -3.83 -35.53
N CYS A 134 20.97 -4.56 -34.85
CA CYS A 134 21.12 -4.51 -33.40
C CYS A 134 21.40 -3.09 -32.88
N ASN A 135 22.22 -2.29 -33.60
CA ASN A 135 22.48 -0.90 -33.22
C ASN A 135 21.22 -0.02 -33.28
N SER A 136 20.37 -0.22 -34.30
CA SER A 136 19.08 0.47 -34.40
C SER A 136 18.12 0.01 -33.30
N LEU A 137 18.01 -1.31 -33.10
CA LEU A 137 17.09 -1.94 -32.16
C LEU A 137 17.46 -1.67 -30.69
N TYR A 138 18.74 -1.53 -30.37
CA TYR A 138 19.20 -1.19 -29.03
C TYR A 138 18.61 0.14 -28.53
N LYS A 139 18.53 1.15 -29.41
CA LYS A 139 17.93 2.45 -29.07
C LYS A 139 16.44 2.32 -28.76
N ILE A 140 15.74 1.52 -29.56
CA ILE A 140 14.30 1.25 -29.39
C ILE A 140 14.05 0.47 -28.09
N ALA A 141 14.83 -0.59 -27.85
CA ALA A 141 14.75 -1.39 -26.63
C ALA A 141 14.93 -0.51 -25.37
N LEU A 142 15.94 0.35 -25.37
CA LEU A 142 16.18 1.27 -24.26
C LEU A 142 15.01 2.25 -24.08
N GLN A 143 14.46 2.78 -25.17
CA GLN A 143 13.32 3.69 -25.12
C GLN A 143 12.07 3.02 -24.53
N VAL A 144 11.76 1.78 -24.92
CA VAL A 144 10.63 1.02 -24.37
C VAL A 144 10.79 0.81 -22.86
N VAL A 145 11.96 0.37 -22.42
CA VAL A 145 12.24 0.17 -20.98
C VAL A 145 12.03 1.47 -20.20
N ILE A 146 12.52 2.60 -20.73
CA ILE A 146 12.32 3.91 -20.08
C ILE A 146 10.83 4.28 -20.01
N ILE A 147 10.07 4.04 -21.08
CA ILE A 147 8.63 4.34 -21.12
C ILE A 147 7.85 3.46 -20.13
N GLU A 148 8.13 2.16 -20.07
CA GLU A 148 7.49 1.25 -19.11
C GLU A 148 7.80 1.62 -17.64
N MET A 149 9.06 1.97 -17.36
CA MET A 149 9.47 2.45 -16.04
C MET A 149 8.78 3.78 -15.67
N ALA A 150 8.65 4.69 -16.65
CA ALA A 150 7.97 5.97 -16.45
C ALA A 150 6.46 5.79 -16.25
N ALA A 151 5.80 4.91 -17.01
CA ALA A 151 4.38 4.59 -16.87
C ALA A 151 4.06 4.04 -15.47
N SER A 152 4.87 3.09 -15.00
CA SER A 152 4.76 2.52 -13.65
C SER A 152 4.87 3.59 -12.55
N SER A 153 5.79 4.54 -12.72
CA SER A 153 5.99 5.64 -11.78
C SER A 153 4.86 6.68 -11.83
N CYS A 154 4.35 6.99 -13.03
CA CYS A 154 3.31 8.00 -13.25
C CYS A 154 1.95 7.59 -12.67
N VAL A 155 1.56 6.31 -12.80
CA VAL A 155 0.32 5.77 -12.20
C VAL A 155 0.35 5.90 -10.67
N ALA A 156 1.50 5.63 -10.05
CA ALA A 156 1.68 5.79 -8.61
C ALA A 156 1.61 7.27 -8.17
N ILE A 157 2.11 8.21 -8.97
CA ILE A 157 2.06 9.66 -8.67
C ILE A 157 0.63 10.21 -8.85
N SER A 158 -0.06 9.82 -9.92
CA SER A 158 -1.42 10.31 -10.25
C SER A 158 -2.46 9.93 -9.19
N THR A 159 -2.41 8.69 -8.69
CA THR A 159 -3.29 8.24 -7.60
C THR A 159 -2.99 8.96 -6.27
N ARG A 160 -1.71 9.22 -5.96
CA ARG A 160 -1.29 9.95 -4.75
C ARG A 160 -1.70 11.42 -4.77
N LEU A 161 -1.58 12.12 -5.90
CA LEU A 161 -1.97 13.53 -6.00
C LEU A 161 -3.48 13.75 -5.82
N GLN A 162 -4.32 12.75 -6.13
CA GLN A 162 -5.76 12.83 -5.93
C GLN A 162 -6.19 12.73 -4.46
N THR A 163 -5.42 12.02 -3.61
CA THR A 163 -5.72 11.83 -2.18
C THR A 163 -4.95 12.78 -1.25
N GLU A 164 -4.05 13.60 -1.79
CA GLU A 164 -3.21 14.49 -1.01
C GLU A 164 -4.01 15.61 -0.35
N ILE A 165 -3.75 15.82 0.94
CA ILE A 165 -4.34 16.92 1.69
C ILE A 165 -3.40 18.13 1.58
N PHE A 166 -3.92 19.22 1.03
CA PHE A 166 -3.21 20.51 0.90
C PHE A 166 -2.36 20.82 2.14
N LEU A 167 -1.06 21.11 1.96
CA LEU A 167 -0.06 21.42 3.00
C LEU A 167 0.27 20.31 4.02
N ILE A 168 -0.52 19.23 4.11
CA ILE A 168 -0.36 18.16 5.11
C ILE A 168 0.25 16.90 4.48
N GLY A 169 -0.03 16.64 3.21
CA GLY A 169 0.42 15.45 2.49
C GLY A 169 -0.58 14.30 2.54
N GLN A 170 -0.09 13.07 2.44
CA GLN A 170 -0.93 11.87 2.39
C GLN A 170 -1.51 11.52 3.77
N PRO A 171 -2.80 11.15 3.88
CA PRO A 171 -3.34 10.58 5.11
C PRO A 171 -2.64 9.26 5.45
N GLU A 172 -2.22 9.09 6.70
CA GLU A 172 -1.50 7.91 7.17
C GLU A 172 -2.29 7.21 8.29
N PRO A 173 -2.42 5.88 8.27
CA PRO A 173 -3.26 5.15 9.23
C PRO A 173 -2.73 5.18 10.66
N ASN A 174 -1.41 5.26 10.82
CA ASN A 174 -0.74 5.07 12.10
C ASN A 174 0.15 6.26 12.40
N LEU A 175 0.19 6.65 13.68
CA LEU A 175 1.16 7.60 14.20
C LEU A 175 2.56 6.96 14.32
N PRO A 176 3.65 7.75 14.38
CA PRO A 176 4.99 7.22 14.54
C PRO A 176 5.14 6.48 15.88
N ASP A 177 5.73 5.28 15.83
CA ASP A 177 5.81 4.39 16.99
C ASP A 177 7.04 4.65 17.88
N LYS A 178 8.13 5.19 17.30
CA LYS A 178 9.45 5.32 17.96
C LYS A 178 9.82 6.76 18.35
N VAL A 179 9.01 7.73 17.97
CA VAL A 179 9.24 9.17 18.23
C VAL A 179 7.94 9.85 18.59
N LEU A 180 8.00 10.99 19.28
CA LEU A 180 6.79 11.72 19.63
C LEU A 180 6.18 12.36 18.37
N PRO A 181 4.87 12.25 18.11
CA PRO A 181 4.30 12.68 16.84
C PRO A 181 4.46 14.17 16.53
N LEU A 182 4.76 14.50 15.28
CA LEU A 182 4.69 15.86 14.77
C LEU A 182 3.25 16.30 14.59
N THR A 183 3.06 17.61 14.46
CA THR A 183 1.78 18.20 14.10
C THR A 183 1.29 17.70 12.74
N SER A 184 2.21 17.46 11.78
CA SER A 184 1.92 16.77 10.52
C SER A 184 1.29 15.40 10.73
N ASP A 185 1.89 14.58 11.58
CA ASP A 185 1.55 13.16 11.74
C ASP A 185 0.15 13.05 12.35
N VAL A 186 -0.12 13.86 13.37
CA VAL A 186 -1.44 13.94 14.01
C VAL A 186 -2.52 14.36 13.02
N LEU A 187 -2.25 15.34 12.15
CA LEU A 187 -3.20 15.77 11.13
C LEU A 187 -3.43 14.71 10.06
N LYS A 188 -2.37 14.05 9.58
CA LYS A 188 -2.47 12.95 8.60
C LYS A 188 -3.34 11.80 9.14
N THR A 189 -3.11 11.38 10.37
CA THR A 189 -3.90 10.31 11.01
C THR A 189 -5.33 10.73 11.27
N PHE A 190 -5.57 11.96 11.73
CA PHE A 190 -6.94 12.48 11.87
C PHE A 190 -7.72 12.44 10.55
N PHE A 191 -7.11 12.91 9.46
CA PHE A 191 -7.77 12.90 8.16
C PHE A 191 -7.88 11.51 7.54
N TYR A 192 -7.01 10.57 7.91
CA TYR A 192 -7.17 9.16 7.55
C TYR A 192 -8.45 8.59 8.19
N HIS A 193 -8.66 8.80 9.48
CA HIS A 193 -9.88 8.38 10.17
C HIS A 193 -11.15 8.98 9.55
N LEU A 194 -11.07 10.26 9.17
CA LEU A 194 -12.21 10.98 8.61
C LEU A 194 -12.51 10.57 7.16
N ASN A 195 -11.49 10.48 6.30
CA ASN A 195 -11.68 10.30 4.85
C ASN A 195 -11.66 8.83 4.44
N SER A 196 -10.78 8.01 5.02
CA SER A 196 -10.55 6.61 4.64
C SER A 196 -11.43 5.67 5.45
N THR A 197 -11.44 5.81 6.77
CA THR A 197 -12.23 4.97 7.68
C THR A 197 -13.69 5.44 7.79
N LYS A 198 -14.00 6.65 7.31
CA LYS A 198 -15.34 7.28 7.33
C LYS A 198 -15.95 7.37 8.74
N LYS A 199 -15.11 7.53 9.77
CA LYS A 199 -15.57 7.74 11.15
C LYS A 199 -16.27 9.10 11.28
N SER A 200 -17.09 9.26 12.30
CA SER A 200 -17.68 10.58 12.61
C SER A 200 -16.59 11.58 13.00
N VAL A 201 -16.82 12.88 12.81
CA VAL A 201 -15.85 13.93 13.19
C VAL A 201 -15.47 13.84 14.68
N PRO A 202 -16.41 13.72 15.64
CA PRO A 202 -16.07 13.59 17.06
C PRO A 202 -15.27 12.32 17.38
N GLU A 203 -15.64 11.21 16.76
CA GLU A 203 -14.95 9.91 16.94
C GLU A 203 -13.54 9.92 16.34
N SER A 204 -13.34 10.62 15.22
CA SER A 204 -12.03 10.78 14.61
C SER A 204 -11.09 11.56 15.53
N PHE A 205 -11.58 12.65 16.15
CA PHE A 205 -10.80 13.37 17.17
C PHE A 205 -10.45 12.48 18.36
N LYS A 206 -11.43 11.76 18.89
CA LYS A 206 -11.23 10.88 20.04
C LYS A 206 -10.19 9.80 19.74
N THR A 207 -10.36 9.07 18.63
CA THR A 207 -9.45 7.98 18.23
C THR A 207 -8.02 8.48 18.07
N THR A 208 -7.81 9.59 17.34
CA THR A 208 -6.46 10.12 17.10
C THR A 208 -5.80 10.59 18.40
N VAL A 209 -6.55 11.15 19.36
CA VAL A 209 -6.01 11.55 20.66
C VAL A 209 -5.70 10.34 21.53
N ASP A 210 -6.53 9.29 21.50
CA ASP A 210 -6.28 8.04 22.24
C ASP A 210 -4.97 7.38 21.76
N GLU A 211 -4.76 7.29 20.45
CA GLU A 211 -3.51 6.76 19.85
C GLU A 211 -2.30 7.62 20.18
N LEU A 212 -2.46 8.95 20.16
CA LEU A 212 -1.41 9.89 20.54
C LEU A 212 -0.98 9.70 22.00
N ILE A 213 -1.94 9.58 22.92
CA ILE A 213 -1.65 9.36 24.36
C ILE A 213 -0.90 8.05 24.57
N ILE A 214 -1.23 6.99 23.81
CA ILE A 214 -0.49 5.72 23.88
C ILE A 214 0.99 5.92 23.57
N ILE A 215 1.34 6.71 22.56
CA ILE A 215 2.74 6.98 22.18
C ILE A 215 3.47 7.79 23.26
N TRP A 216 2.81 8.80 23.83
CA TRP A 216 3.39 9.58 24.92
C TRP A 216 3.58 8.76 26.21
N ASN A 217 2.66 7.84 26.49
CA ASN A 217 2.79 6.89 27.59
C ASN A 217 3.95 5.90 27.37
N LYS A 218 4.21 5.46 26.13
CA LYS A 218 5.40 4.66 25.80
C LYS A 218 6.70 5.40 26.09
N ALA A 219 6.71 6.72 25.89
CA ALA A 219 7.84 7.58 26.26
C ALA A 219 7.90 7.90 27.77
N ARG A 220 6.97 7.36 28.58
CA ARG A 220 6.83 7.64 30.02
C ARG A 220 6.69 9.12 30.37
N ILE A 221 6.21 9.92 29.42
CA ILE A 221 6.02 11.37 29.61
C ILE A 221 4.57 11.62 30.00
N PRO A 222 4.30 12.21 31.19
CA PRO A 222 2.95 12.60 31.58
C PRO A 222 2.31 13.57 30.60
N THR A 223 1.08 13.27 30.18
CA THR A 223 0.31 14.11 29.24
C THR A 223 -0.63 15.07 29.93
N ALA A 224 -1.05 16.11 29.22
CA ALA A 224 -2.16 16.96 29.59
C ALA A 224 -3.49 16.18 29.61
N PHE A 225 -4.50 16.76 30.26
CA PHE A 225 -5.84 16.17 30.34
C PHE A 225 -6.45 15.97 28.94
N HIS A 226 -7.03 14.79 28.69
CA HIS A 226 -7.49 14.35 27.35
C HIS A 226 -8.39 15.37 26.62
N PRO A 227 -9.44 15.95 27.24
CA PRO A 227 -10.24 17.00 26.63
C PRO A 227 -9.45 18.23 26.14
N ASN A 228 -8.37 18.61 26.84
CA ASN A 228 -7.53 19.74 26.43
C ASN A 228 -6.73 19.40 25.17
N VAL A 229 -6.29 18.14 25.05
CA VAL A 229 -5.61 17.63 23.86
C VAL A 229 -6.56 17.60 22.66
N VAL A 230 -7.79 17.12 22.87
CA VAL A 230 -8.87 17.16 21.85
C VAL A 230 -9.15 18.60 21.41
N LEU A 231 -9.23 19.53 22.36
CA LEU A 231 -9.44 20.95 22.06
C LEU A 231 -8.30 21.54 21.23
N LYS A 232 -7.05 21.22 21.58
CA LYS A 232 -5.86 21.64 20.83
C LYS A 232 -5.91 21.14 19.38
N LEU A 233 -6.21 19.85 19.17
CA LEU A 233 -6.35 19.28 17.82
C LEU A 233 -7.52 19.91 17.05
N LYS A 234 -8.64 20.19 17.73
CA LYS A 234 -9.80 20.84 17.12
C LYS A 234 -9.48 22.25 16.60
N THR A 235 -8.76 23.06 17.38
CA THR A 235 -8.32 24.41 16.96
C THR A 235 -7.42 24.31 15.73
N LEU A 236 -6.45 23.41 15.74
CA LEU A 236 -5.54 23.19 14.62
C LEU A 236 -6.28 22.80 13.32
N VAL A 237 -7.25 21.87 13.42
CA VAL A 237 -8.07 21.46 12.27
C VAL A 237 -8.94 22.62 11.76
N GLN A 238 -9.40 23.51 12.62
CA GLN A 238 -10.16 24.70 12.22
C GLN A 238 -9.28 25.71 11.48
N GLU A 239 -8.08 25.98 11.97
CA GLU A 239 -7.09 26.83 11.31
C GLU A 239 -6.76 26.30 9.91
N PHE A 240 -6.50 24.99 9.80
CA PHE A 240 -6.28 24.33 8.53
C PHE A 240 -7.47 24.51 7.56
N LYS A 241 -8.70 24.34 8.03
CA LYS A 241 -9.91 24.54 7.19
C LYS A 241 -10.01 25.95 6.64
N LEU A 242 -9.65 26.96 7.45
CA LEU A 242 -9.64 28.37 7.00
C LEU A 242 -8.57 28.61 5.92
N ILE A 243 -7.39 28.02 6.08
CA ILE A 243 -6.30 28.10 5.11
C ILE A 243 -6.72 27.41 3.80
N LYS A 244 -7.24 26.18 3.89
CA LYS A 244 -7.72 25.40 2.73
C LYS A 244 -8.83 26.13 1.97
N LYS A 245 -9.73 26.85 2.65
CA LYS A 245 -10.82 27.62 2.03
C LYS A 245 -10.29 28.73 1.11
N ASN A 246 -9.12 29.29 1.43
CA ASN A 246 -8.53 30.42 0.71
C ASN A 246 -7.34 30.02 -0.20
N LYS A 247 -7.13 28.73 -0.46
CA LYS A 247 -5.99 28.20 -1.24
C LYS A 247 -5.80 28.79 -2.64
N SER A 248 -6.87 29.33 -3.24
CA SER A 248 -6.82 29.96 -4.58
C SER A 248 -6.46 31.44 -4.56
N ARG A 249 -6.37 32.07 -3.37
CA ARG A 249 -6.11 33.51 -3.23
C ARG A 249 -4.60 33.76 -3.14
N LEU A 250 -4.02 34.41 -4.14
CA LEU A 250 -2.59 34.77 -4.20
C LEU A 250 -2.19 36.01 -3.37
N SER A 251 -2.88 36.27 -2.26
CA SER A 251 -2.60 37.44 -1.38
C SER A 251 -1.39 37.18 -0.48
N ASP A 252 -0.59 38.20 -0.21
CA ASP A 252 0.59 38.09 0.67
C ASP A 252 0.21 37.69 2.11
N SER A 253 -0.95 38.13 2.61
CA SER A 253 -1.46 37.68 3.91
C SER A 253 -1.78 36.19 3.92
N GLN A 254 -2.27 35.64 2.79
CA GLN A 254 -2.54 34.21 2.66
C GLN A 254 -1.24 33.40 2.59
N LYS A 255 -0.26 33.83 1.78
CA LYS A 255 1.07 33.20 1.71
C LYS A 255 1.76 33.19 3.08
N SER A 256 1.65 34.28 3.84
CA SER A 256 2.19 34.34 5.20
C SER A 256 1.53 33.33 6.13
N ARG A 257 0.20 33.15 6.05
CA ARG A 257 -0.52 32.15 6.89
C ARG A 257 -0.17 30.72 6.49
N GLU A 258 -0.08 30.45 5.19
CA GLU A 258 0.36 29.14 4.69
C GLU A 258 1.75 28.81 5.19
N LYS A 259 2.69 29.77 5.10
CA LYS A 259 4.04 29.61 5.64
C LYS A 259 4.04 29.35 7.15
N SER A 260 3.35 30.18 7.94
CA SER A 260 3.27 29.99 9.40
C SER A 260 2.65 28.63 9.78
N PHE A 261 1.68 28.16 9.00
CA PHE A 261 1.06 26.85 9.21
C PHE A 261 2.01 25.71 8.84
N THR A 262 2.74 25.82 7.72
CA THR A 262 3.78 24.86 7.33
C THR A 262 4.88 24.78 8.38
N ASP A 263 5.33 25.92 8.92
CA ASP A 263 6.33 25.95 10.00
C ASP A 263 5.79 25.25 11.26
N THR A 264 4.51 25.45 11.60
CA THR A 264 3.85 24.79 12.75
C THR A 264 3.71 23.29 12.54
N ILE A 265 3.41 22.84 11.31
CA ILE A 265 3.22 21.44 10.96
C ILE A 265 4.49 20.61 11.17
N GLY A 266 5.66 21.22 10.99
CA GLY A 266 6.97 20.59 11.21
C GLY A 266 7.39 20.50 12.69
N LEU A 267 6.59 21.04 13.61
CA LEU A 267 6.90 21.03 15.05
C LEU A 267 6.22 19.87 15.78
N LEU A 268 6.79 19.50 16.93
CA LEU A 268 6.23 18.54 17.87
C LEU A 268 4.80 18.93 18.23
N PHE A 269 3.87 17.98 18.13
CA PHE A 269 2.53 18.17 18.68
C PHE A 269 2.56 17.96 20.20
N ASP A 270 3.03 18.98 20.92
CA ASP A 270 3.34 18.87 22.34
C ASP A 270 2.07 18.74 23.19
N ILE A 271 1.90 17.61 23.86
CA ILE A 271 0.80 17.36 24.79
C ILE A 271 1.30 17.05 26.21
N ALA A 272 2.55 17.42 26.53
CA ALA A 272 3.11 17.23 27.86
C ALA A 272 2.26 17.93 28.92
N HIS A 273 2.22 17.36 30.12
CA HIS A 273 1.61 18.02 31.26
C HIS A 273 2.36 19.32 31.61
N LYS A 274 1.65 20.30 32.18
CA LYS A 274 2.24 21.60 32.59
C LYS A 274 3.44 21.45 33.54
N ASP A 275 3.35 20.50 34.45
CA ASP A 275 4.36 20.20 35.48
C ASP A 275 5.23 18.99 35.07
N VAL A 276 5.40 18.74 33.77
CA VAL A 276 6.13 17.55 33.26
C VAL A 276 7.55 17.48 33.81
N GLU A 277 8.24 18.62 33.94
CA GLU A 277 9.62 18.73 34.42
C GLU A 277 9.82 18.17 35.83
N THR A 278 8.81 18.33 36.69
CA THR A 278 8.86 17.88 38.09
C THR A 278 8.30 16.47 38.27
N MET A 279 7.48 16.00 37.33
CA MET A 279 6.86 14.67 37.38
C MET A 279 7.77 13.59 36.79
N ILE A 280 8.55 13.90 35.75
CA ILE A 280 9.53 12.97 35.20
C ILE A 280 10.67 12.80 36.23
N ARG A 281 10.88 11.56 36.67
CA ARG A 281 11.93 11.20 37.62
C ARG A 281 13.25 10.83 36.95
N ILE A 282 13.16 10.28 35.74
CA ILE A 282 14.28 9.76 34.95
C ILE A 282 14.84 10.91 34.09
N GLU A 283 16.14 11.18 34.20
CA GLU A 283 16.74 12.32 33.49
C GLU A 283 16.79 12.07 31.97
N GLU A 284 17.00 10.81 31.57
CA GLU A 284 16.99 10.39 30.16
C GLU A 284 15.64 10.67 29.47
N ASP A 285 14.52 10.51 30.17
CA ASP A 285 13.17 10.80 29.64
C ASP A 285 12.96 12.32 29.47
N LYS A 286 13.60 13.15 30.31
CA LYS A 286 13.61 14.61 30.16
C LYS A 286 14.46 15.04 28.98
N GLU A 287 15.66 14.49 28.87
CA GLU A 287 16.56 14.73 27.74
C GLU A 287 15.89 14.34 26.42
N PHE A 288 15.19 13.21 26.40
CA PHE A 288 14.37 12.79 25.26
C PHE A 288 13.30 13.83 24.91
N LEU A 289 12.51 14.31 25.88
CA LEU A 289 11.49 15.34 25.63
C LEU A 289 12.11 16.65 25.08
N LEU A 290 13.25 17.07 25.63
CA LEU A 290 13.97 18.26 25.17
C LEU A 290 14.50 18.08 23.74
N ASP A 291 15.09 16.94 23.42
CA ASP A 291 15.53 16.61 22.07
C ASP A 291 14.34 16.62 21.09
N GLN A 292 13.22 16.00 21.45
CA GLN A 292 12.03 15.94 20.59
C GLN A 292 11.38 17.31 20.33
N ARG A 293 11.61 18.30 21.21
CA ARG A 293 11.23 19.71 21.02
C ARG A 293 12.20 20.49 20.12
N CYS A 294 13.41 19.96 19.89
CA CYS A 294 14.46 20.63 19.14
C CYS A 294 14.99 19.77 17.98
N GLN A 295 16.09 19.03 18.18
CA GLN A 295 16.85 18.36 17.11
C GLN A 295 16.20 17.06 16.63
N ARG A 296 15.37 16.42 17.48
CA ARG A 296 14.63 15.19 17.20
C ARG A 296 15.52 14.03 16.74
N LYS A 297 16.69 13.88 17.37
CA LYS A 297 17.66 12.83 17.04
C LYS A 297 17.44 11.55 17.84
N MET A 298 16.86 11.65 19.03
CA MET A 298 16.61 10.52 19.90
C MET A 298 15.36 9.74 19.45
N VAL A 299 15.38 8.44 19.70
CA VAL A 299 14.27 7.52 19.44
C VAL A 299 14.00 6.70 20.70
N MET A 300 12.73 6.34 20.93
CA MET A 300 12.36 5.45 22.02
C MET A 300 12.98 4.06 21.79
N PHE A 301 13.87 3.64 22.70
CA PHE A 301 14.36 2.25 22.77
C PHE A 301 13.43 1.41 23.65
N GLY A 302 13.35 0.10 23.39
CA GLY A 302 12.40 -0.79 24.06
C GLY A 302 12.55 -0.82 25.59
N GLU A 303 11.44 -1.12 26.29
CA GLU A 303 11.35 -1.12 27.76
C GLU A 303 12.46 -1.96 28.42
N ASP A 304 13.27 -1.31 29.27
CA ASP A 304 14.13 -2.02 30.22
C ASP A 304 13.25 -2.71 31.28
N LYS A 305 13.08 -4.03 31.12
CA LYS A 305 12.22 -4.87 31.97
C LYS A 305 12.64 -4.87 33.43
N GLU A 306 13.90 -4.63 33.75
CA GLU A 306 14.38 -4.66 35.13
C GLU A 306 14.07 -3.34 35.84
N LEU A 307 14.23 -2.21 35.15
CA LEU A 307 13.84 -0.90 35.67
C LEU A 307 12.33 -0.81 35.90
N SER A 308 11.53 -1.30 34.94
CA SER A 308 10.06 -1.34 35.04
C SER A 308 9.56 -2.15 36.25
N LYS A 309 10.14 -3.32 36.50
CA LYS A 309 9.81 -4.13 37.69
C LYS A 309 10.16 -3.44 39.00
N LEU A 310 11.28 -2.70 39.04
CA LEU A 310 11.73 -2.00 40.23
C LEU A 310 10.80 -0.82 40.57
N GLU A 311 10.39 -0.06 39.56
CA GLU A 311 9.46 1.06 39.71
C GLU A 311 8.09 0.59 40.18
N ALA A 312 7.54 -0.46 39.57
CA ALA A 312 6.25 -1.04 39.98
C ALA A 312 6.26 -1.49 41.45
N ARG A 313 7.37 -2.09 41.92
CA ARG A 313 7.55 -2.46 43.34
C ARG A 313 7.58 -1.23 44.25
N ASN A 314 8.27 -0.17 43.84
CA ASN A 314 8.36 1.07 44.62
C ASN A 314 7.02 1.81 44.69
N GLU A 315 6.24 1.80 43.61
CA GLU A 315 4.89 2.37 43.59
C GLU A 315 3.91 1.58 44.44
N ALA A 316 3.94 0.25 44.37
CA ALA A 316 3.15 -0.62 45.23
C ALA A 316 3.45 -0.37 46.72
N ARG A 317 4.72 -0.18 47.08
CA ARG A 317 5.12 0.20 48.47
C ARG A 317 4.52 1.55 48.89
N LYS A 318 4.64 2.57 48.04
CA LYS A 318 4.06 3.91 48.32
C LYS A 318 2.53 3.89 48.39
N GLN A 319 1.87 3.05 47.59
CA GLN A 319 0.42 2.90 47.61
C GLN A 319 -0.04 2.18 48.88
N ALA A 320 0.63 1.10 49.26
CA ALA A 320 0.37 0.40 50.51
C ALA A 320 0.59 1.30 51.74
N GLU A 321 1.61 2.16 51.72
CA GLU A 321 1.84 3.13 52.80
C GLU A 321 0.73 4.19 52.88
N ARG A 322 0.28 4.71 51.73
CA ARG A 322 -0.87 5.63 51.67
C ARG A 322 -2.15 4.98 52.18
N GLU A 323 -2.41 3.74 51.80
CA GLU A 323 -3.56 2.98 52.29
C GLU A 323 -3.49 2.70 53.80
N ARG A 324 -2.30 2.40 54.33
CA ARG A 324 -2.09 2.25 55.77
C ARG A 324 -2.36 3.55 56.52
N LYS A 325 -1.84 4.69 56.04
CA LYS A 325 -2.11 6.01 56.64
C LYS A 325 -3.60 6.35 56.61
N LEU A 326 -4.29 6.11 55.49
CA LEU A 326 -5.72 6.36 55.39
C LEU A 326 -6.54 5.49 56.36
N LYS A 327 -6.17 4.21 56.53
CA LYS A 327 -6.81 3.32 57.51
C LYS A 327 -6.55 3.77 58.95
N GLU A 328 -5.35 4.25 59.25
CA GLU A 328 -4.99 4.80 60.57
C GLU A 328 -5.81 6.06 60.89
N GLU A 329 -5.92 6.98 59.93
CA GLU A 329 -6.74 8.20 60.03
C GLU A 329 -8.22 7.86 60.24
N GLN A 330 -8.75 6.87 59.51
CA GLN A 330 -10.11 6.38 59.71
C GLN A 330 -10.32 5.79 61.11
N ARG A 331 -9.35 5.03 61.63
CA ARG A 331 -9.40 4.48 63.01
C ARG A 331 -9.33 5.58 64.08
N GLN A 332 -8.52 6.61 63.88
CA GLN A 332 -8.45 7.76 64.79
C GLN A 332 -9.73 8.60 64.78
N SER A 333 -10.40 8.72 63.62
CA SER A 333 -11.70 9.40 63.52
C SER A 333 -12.86 8.59 64.13
N GLY A 334 -12.78 7.26 64.11
CA GLY A 334 -13.77 6.36 64.71
C GLY A 334 -13.68 6.21 66.24
N ALA A 335 -12.58 6.64 66.87
CA ALA A 335 -12.36 6.50 68.31
C ALA A 335 -13.15 7.50 69.19
N SER A 336 -13.95 8.39 68.60
CA SER A 336 -14.77 9.36 69.36
C SER A 336 -16.15 8.85 69.80
N ALA A 337 -16.48 7.57 69.55
CA ALA A 337 -17.77 6.99 69.96
C ALA A 337 -17.56 5.73 70.82
N ILE A 338 -17.55 5.90 72.15
CA ILE A 338 -17.66 4.79 73.11
C ILE A 338 -18.93 5.00 73.94
N VAL A 339 -19.83 4.00 73.91
CA VAL A 339 -20.81 3.71 74.98
C VAL A 339 -20.64 2.22 75.33
N PRO A 340 -20.55 1.83 76.62
CA PRO A 340 -20.20 0.46 77.05
C PRO A 340 -21.44 -0.40 77.33
N VAL A 341 -21.27 -1.73 77.52
CA VAL A 341 -21.99 -2.66 78.44
C VAL A 341 -21.55 -4.12 78.10
N ILE A 342 -20.60 -4.71 78.85
CA ILE A 342 -20.72 -5.70 79.96
C ILE A 342 -20.80 -7.18 79.50
N GLU A 343 -19.73 -7.93 79.79
CA GLU A 343 -19.68 -9.41 79.94
C GLU A 343 -20.14 -9.84 81.35
N PRO A 344 -20.54 -11.11 81.53
CA PRO A 344 -19.83 -11.90 82.55
C PRO A 344 -19.48 -13.35 82.20
N LEU A 345 -18.38 -13.78 82.83
CA LEU A 345 -17.54 -14.98 82.77
C LEU A 345 -18.14 -16.29 83.35
N HIS A 346 -17.70 -17.43 82.77
CA HIS A 346 -17.15 -18.69 83.36
C HIS A 346 -17.46 -19.87 82.42
N ASP A 347 -16.73 -20.99 82.33
CA ASP A 347 -15.36 -21.44 82.64
C ASP A 347 -15.27 -22.91 82.13
N GLU A 348 -14.09 -23.35 81.74
CA GLU A 348 -13.58 -24.74 81.58
C GLU A 348 -14.47 -25.88 80.98
N SER A 349 -14.04 -26.47 79.86
CA SER A 349 -13.47 -27.85 79.86
C SER A 349 -13.27 -28.45 78.45
N TYR A 350 -12.38 -29.42 78.44
CA TYR A 350 -11.68 -30.14 77.38
C TYR A 350 -12.54 -31.15 76.57
N SER A 351 -12.11 -31.40 75.32
CA SER A 351 -12.15 -32.67 74.54
C SER A 351 -13.13 -32.82 73.35
N ASP A 352 -12.48 -33.04 72.21
CA ASP A 352 -12.69 -34.04 71.14
C ASP A 352 -13.72 -33.92 70.00
N ASP A 353 -13.13 -34.17 68.83
CA ASP A 353 -13.63 -34.78 67.59
C ASP A 353 -14.62 -34.02 66.70
N ASN A 354 -14.11 -33.46 65.59
CA ASN A 354 -14.32 -34.15 64.32
C ASN A 354 -13.38 -33.65 63.20
N ASP A 355 -12.75 -34.62 62.56
CA ASP A 355 -11.98 -34.52 61.32
C ASP A 355 -12.78 -33.91 60.17
N ASN A 356 -12.11 -33.10 59.35
CA ASN A 356 -12.23 -33.16 57.90
C ASN A 356 -11.04 -32.47 57.25
N ASP A 357 -10.02 -33.28 56.96
CA ASP A 357 -8.96 -33.00 56.01
C ASP A 357 -9.51 -32.93 54.57
N ALA A 358 -8.93 -32.00 53.80
CA ALA A 358 -8.66 -32.01 52.35
C ALA A 358 -9.80 -32.45 51.39
N VAL A 359 -9.87 -31.93 50.17
CA VAL A 359 -9.24 -32.60 49.04
C VAL A 359 -9.37 -31.69 47.83
N ASP A 360 -8.21 -31.47 47.24
CA ASP A 360 -7.89 -31.09 45.88
C ASP A 360 -8.53 -32.08 44.88
N ASN A 361 -9.27 -31.64 43.85
CA ASN A 361 -9.02 -32.22 42.53
C ASN A 361 -9.69 -31.53 41.33
N ASP A 362 -8.87 -31.58 40.30
CA ASP A 362 -9.02 -31.20 38.90
C ASP A 362 -9.79 -32.28 38.10
N LYS A 363 -10.27 -31.86 36.91
CA LYS A 363 -10.65 -32.64 35.69
C LYS A 363 -12.06 -33.26 35.58
N MET A 364 -12.90 -32.79 34.63
CA MET A 364 -13.05 -33.21 33.20
C MET A 364 -13.99 -34.46 33.10
N VAL A 365 -15.06 -34.56 32.28
CA VAL A 365 -15.17 -34.52 30.80
C VAL A 365 -16.68 -34.68 30.40
N ASP A 366 -17.12 -33.97 29.34
CA ASP A 366 -18.18 -34.25 28.32
C ASP A 366 -19.66 -34.51 28.70
N ARG A 367 -20.70 -34.28 27.86
CA ARG A 367 -20.83 -34.27 26.39
C ARG A 367 -22.18 -33.64 25.96
N ASP A 368 -22.21 -33.09 24.73
CA ASP A 368 -23.32 -32.95 23.76
C ASP A 368 -24.62 -32.20 24.10
N PHE A 369 -24.84 -31.04 23.43
CA PHE A 369 -26.01 -30.87 22.53
C PHE A 369 -25.84 -29.73 21.50
N GLU A 370 -25.80 -30.17 20.24
CA GLU A 370 -26.26 -29.53 19.00
C GLU A 370 -25.53 -28.37 18.27
N LYS A 371 -24.98 -28.79 17.12
CA LYS A 371 -24.76 -28.11 15.84
C LYS A 371 -25.96 -27.26 15.37
N SER A 372 -25.67 -26.09 14.79
CA SER A 372 -25.88 -25.80 13.35
C SER A 372 -25.76 -24.28 13.10
N LEU A 373 -24.76 -23.84 12.33
CA LEU A 373 -24.93 -23.35 10.95
C LEU A 373 -23.60 -22.75 10.40
N PHE A 374 -23.19 -23.24 9.23
CA PHE A 374 -22.14 -22.77 8.31
C PHE A 374 -20.66 -23.07 8.61
N ILE A 375 -20.24 -24.25 8.11
CA ILE A 375 -18.95 -24.45 7.44
C ILE A 375 -19.20 -24.25 5.93
N THR A 376 -18.41 -23.40 5.27
CA THR A 376 -17.90 -23.71 3.92
C THR A 376 -16.47 -23.17 3.77
N ASP A 377 -15.53 -24.10 3.84
CA ASP A 377 -14.25 -24.24 3.15
C ASP A 377 -13.32 -23.05 2.88
N ASN A 378 -12.12 -23.15 3.47
CA ASN A 378 -10.87 -22.77 2.81
C ASN A 378 -9.70 -23.67 3.29
N LYS A 379 -9.75 -24.96 2.93
CA LYS A 379 -8.58 -25.85 2.95
C LYS A 379 -7.99 -25.93 1.54
N SER A 380 -7.05 -25.05 1.20
CA SER A 380 -6.07 -25.29 0.13
C SER A 380 -4.83 -24.38 0.12
N VAL A 381 -4.40 -23.78 1.25
CA VAL A 381 -3.22 -22.87 1.23
C VAL A 381 -2.14 -23.18 2.26
N LYS A 382 -2.26 -24.25 3.07
CA LYS A 382 -1.20 -24.64 4.02
C LYS A 382 -0.69 -26.07 3.84
N GLN A 383 -0.41 -26.44 2.59
CA GLN A 383 0.36 -27.66 2.30
C GLN A 383 1.41 -27.52 1.19
N VAL A 384 1.79 -26.29 0.78
CA VAL A 384 2.78 -26.09 -0.30
C VAL A 384 4.07 -25.37 0.16
N LEU A 385 4.15 -24.80 1.36
CA LEU A 385 5.32 -24.00 1.79
C LEU A 385 6.14 -24.61 2.93
N GLN A 386 6.22 -25.95 2.98
CA GLN A 386 7.17 -26.63 3.88
C GLN A 386 7.86 -27.83 3.20
N GLY A 387 8.15 -27.69 1.90
CA GLY A 387 8.77 -28.74 1.08
C GLY A 387 9.96 -28.31 0.21
N GLN A 388 10.42 -27.06 0.27
CA GLN A 388 11.57 -26.61 -0.54
C GLN A 388 12.52 -25.75 0.30
N LEU A 389 13.26 -26.40 1.19
CA LEU A 389 14.48 -25.82 1.76
C LEU A 389 15.50 -26.89 2.16
N ASN A 390 15.50 -28.02 1.44
CA ASN A 390 16.56 -29.03 1.51
C ASN A 390 16.59 -29.82 0.19
N GLN A 391 17.35 -29.32 -0.79
CA GLN A 391 18.26 -30.11 -1.64
C GLN A 391 18.88 -29.22 -2.75
N VAL A 392 20.22 -29.20 -2.73
CA VAL A 392 21.19 -28.82 -3.78
C VAL A 392 21.27 -27.35 -4.18
#